data_AF-A0A6C0WV82-F1
#
_entry.id   AF-A0A6C0WV82-F1
#
_cell.length_a   1.000
_cell.length_b   1.000
_cell.length_c   1.000
_cell.angle_alpha   90.00
_cell.angle_beta   90.00
_cell.angle_gamma   90.00
#
_symmetry.space_group_name_H-M   'P 1'
#
loop_
_entity.id
_entity.type
_entity.pdbx_description
1 polymer ?
#
loop_
_entity_poly.entity_id
_entity_poly.type
_entity_poly.pdbx_seq_one_letter_code
_entity_poly.pdbx_strand_id
1 'polypeptide(L)'
;TPIKEYDRHFITDLSLLTPTKNSPNASRDSLLGVELDCLMDGVEWSPLPKKNSARTELFQQYAPHSSPYRRFLVLEVYRREGKRDDAFAKYGKVLSEKVLRLFDEGGCKERYCYLRQDWEMTEVEPGDLVHVTGDFDVTSGVCILDNQTDQYIVVHPDTLVSGTTVAGATRCLRRTILNERFRTEDTNEAMLIGTLLHDLFDKAMQAKEFSKESLVSRAKDMLQQHSYLNSLYSIDMSEVTALDKISESIPAFSEWSKRYVLPLPHPDISLMDYKSVCDKTGSTEQPSVCISELKDIEENVWSPRFGLKGKVDATVEVKIDRRPRIRRHRPDKDNTIETSVIPLELKTGKLFSKLGSVDHRAQAILYTLLLSDRHRHPVDSGLLYYMKSGHMVGVPALVHEKRALVMRRNEVARYLSLSRTTGGLKMPGMLKDLHTCSRCSQAQNCTLFH
;
A
#
# COMPACT_ATOMS: atom_id res chain seq x y z
N THR A 1 -14.94 -61.22 -13.80
CA THR A 1 -16.11 -61.45 -14.66
C THR A 1 -17.29 -60.68 -14.11
N PRO A 2 -18.01 -59.87 -14.91
CA PRO A 2 -17.62 -59.16 -16.15
C PRO A 2 -17.74 -57.62 -15.94
N ILE A 3 -16.89 -56.72 -16.43
CA ILE A 3 -16.51 -56.32 -17.82
C ILE A 3 -17.71 -56.18 -18.78
N LYS A 4 -18.03 -54.93 -19.15
CA LYS A 4 -18.66 -54.51 -20.42
C LYS A 4 -17.78 -53.35 -20.92
N GLU A 5 -16.87 -53.48 -21.89
CA GLU A 5 -16.99 -53.70 -23.34
C GLU A 5 -17.72 -52.62 -24.15
N TYR A 6 -16.88 -51.86 -24.89
CA TYR A 6 -17.00 -51.24 -26.23
C TYR A 6 -18.10 -50.16 -26.47
N ASP A 7 -17.82 -49.06 -27.20
CA ASP A 7 -17.34 -49.10 -28.59
C ASP A 7 -16.50 -47.90 -29.07
N ARG A 8 -15.56 -48.19 -29.97
CA ARG A 8 -14.78 -47.25 -30.78
C ARG A 8 -15.38 -47.23 -32.19
N HIS A 9 -15.62 -46.04 -32.74
CA HIS A 9 -15.70 -45.88 -34.20
C HIS A 9 -14.60 -44.96 -34.71
N PHE A 10 -13.74 -45.60 -35.51
CA PHE A 10 -12.80 -45.03 -36.46
C PHE A 10 -13.57 -44.33 -37.58
N ILE A 11 -13.10 -43.16 -38.02
CA ILE A 11 -13.09 -42.81 -39.44
C ILE A 11 -11.68 -42.29 -39.78
N THR A 12 -11.00 -43.10 -40.57
CA THR A 12 -9.87 -42.82 -41.45
C THR A 12 -10.33 -41.93 -42.61
N ASP A 13 -9.61 -40.88 -42.97
CA ASP A 13 -8.66 -40.98 -44.09
C ASP A 13 -7.92 -39.68 -44.40
N LEU A 14 -6.68 -39.88 -44.80
CA LEU A 14 -5.68 -38.90 -45.19
C LEU A 14 -5.87 -38.43 -46.63
N SER A 15 -5.22 -37.30 -46.91
CA SER A 15 -4.53 -36.95 -48.17
C SER A 15 -5.28 -36.04 -49.16
N LEU A 16 -4.73 -34.83 -49.33
CA LEU A 16 -4.36 -34.15 -50.59
C LEU A 16 -3.48 -32.92 -50.16
N LEU A 17 -2.14 -33.02 -50.25
CA LEU A 17 -1.25 -32.29 -51.20
C LEU A 17 -1.48 -30.75 -51.24
N THR A 18 -0.56 -29.79 -51.06
CA THR A 18 0.92 -29.66 -50.97
C THR A 18 1.21 -28.17 -50.59
N PRO A 19 2.44 -27.77 -50.20
CA PRO A 19 2.71 -26.53 -49.46
C PRO A 19 3.02 -25.31 -50.34
N THR A 20 2.54 -24.12 -49.94
CA THR A 20 3.04 -22.83 -50.44
C THR A 20 3.70 -22.03 -49.32
N LYS A 21 4.97 -21.72 -49.57
CA LYS A 21 5.90 -20.86 -48.83
C LYS A 21 5.24 -19.56 -48.32
N ASN A 22 5.37 -19.26 -47.03
CA ASN A 22 5.98 -18.03 -46.52
C ASN A 22 5.99 -17.95 -44.97
N SER A 23 7.15 -17.51 -44.48
CA SER A 23 7.50 -17.08 -43.12
C SER A 23 7.95 -18.16 -42.11
N PRO A 24 9.13 -18.00 -41.46
CA PRO A 24 9.75 -19.01 -40.62
C PRO A 24 9.51 -18.80 -39.12
N ASN A 25 9.42 -19.95 -38.45
CA ASN A 25 9.86 -20.26 -37.07
C ASN A 25 9.01 -19.75 -35.90
N ALA A 26 7.89 -20.45 -35.69
CA ALA A 26 7.55 -20.94 -34.37
C ALA A 26 8.35 -22.24 -34.09
N SER A 27 9.00 -22.35 -32.92
CA SER A 27 9.51 -23.63 -32.41
C SER A 27 8.93 -23.92 -31.03
N ARG A 28 7.99 -24.86 -31.01
CA ARG A 28 7.76 -25.92 -30.01
C ARG A 28 7.74 -25.53 -28.53
N ASP A 29 6.54 -25.21 -28.06
CA ASP A 29 6.08 -25.60 -26.72
C ASP A 29 5.23 -26.87 -26.82
N SER A 30 5.58 -27.89 -26.03
CA SER A 30 4.59 -28.64 -25.26
C SER A 30 5.32 -29.42 -24.17
N LEU A 31 5.22 -28.94 -22.93
CA LEU A 31 4.94 -29.72 -21.72
C LEU A 31 4.88 -28.74 -20.55
N LEU A 32 3.76 -28.77 -19.82
CA LEU A 32 3.30 -27.89 -18.74
C LEU A 32 2.30 -26.81 -19.19
N GLY A 33 1.08 -27.28 -19.47
CA GLY A 33 -0.10 -26.42 -19.52
C GLY A 33 -0.46 -25.92 -18.13
N VAL A 34 -0.38 -24.60 -17.95
CA VAL A 34 -1.14 -23.85 -16.95
C VAL A 34 -1.89 -22.79 -17.75
N GLU A 35 -3.21 -22.91 -17.81
CA GLU A 35 -4.09 -21.91 -18.42
C GLU A 35 -3.92 -20.58 -17.67
N LEU A 36 -3.29 -19.62 -18.34
CA LEU A 36 -3.09 -18.25 -17.89
C LEU A 36 -3.88 -17.27 -18.77
N ASP A 37 -5.13 -17.60 -19.09
CA ASP A 37 -6.01 -16.73 -19.88
C ASP A 37 -7.25 -16.40 -19.06
N CYS A 38 -7.17 -15.33 -18.26
CA CYS A 38 -8.31 -14.54 -17.75
C CYS A 38 -7.86 -13.25 -17.02
N LEU A 39 -6.70 -12.66 -17.36
CA LEU A 39 -6.17 -11.50 -16.62
C LEU A 39 -5.55 -10.44 -17.53
N MET A 40 -6.14 -10.18 -18.69
CA MET A 40 -5.76 -9.05 -19.54
C MET A 40 -6.96 -8.64 -20.40
N ASP A 41 -7.83 -7.79 -19.86
CA ASP A 41 -8.72 -6.95 -20.67
C ASP A 41 -8.55 -5.50 -20.20
N GLY A 42 -8.14 -4.62 -21.14
CA GLY A 42 -8.44 -3.19 -21.04
C GLY A 42 -7.31 -2.16 -20.87
N VAL A 43 -6.02 -2.47 -21.08
CA VAL A 43 -4.97 -1.42 -21.12
C VAL A 43 -4.55 -1.16 -22.56
N GLU A 44 -5.13 -0.13 -23.18
CA GLU A 44 -4.62 0.43 -24.44
C GLU A 44 -3.21 1.01 -24.20
N TRP A 45 -2.20 0.42 -24.85
CA TRP A 45 -0.85 0.95 -24.86
C TRP A 45 -0.79 2.25 -25.66
N SER A 46 -0.67 3.37 -24.98
CA SER A 46 -0.27 4.64 -25.62
C SER A 46 1.24 4.65 -25.86
N PRO A 47 1.74 4.95 -27.07
CA PRO A 47 3.17 5.00 -27.33
C PRO A 47 3.83 6.18 -26.61
N LEU A 48 4.86 5.88 -25.81
CA LEU A 48 5.69 6.86 -25.09
C LEU A 48 6.19 7.98 -26.04
N PRO A 49 6.07 9.27 -25.65
CA PRO A 49 6.68 10.33 -26.44
C PRO A 49 8.20 10.25 -26.36
N LYS A 50 8.84 10.14 -27.53
CA LYS A 50 10.30 10.15 -27.68
C LYS A 50 10.86 11.51 -27.26
N LYS A 51 11.43 11.60 -26.06
CA LYS A 51 12.44 12.63 -25.72
C LYS A 51 13.73 11.94 -25.30
N ASN A 52 14.76 12.07 -26.14
CA ASN A 52 16.14 11.74 -25.84
C ASN A 52 16.66 12.75 -24.81
N SER A 53 16.66 12.38 -23.53
CA SER A 53 17.52 13.01 -22.52
C SER A 53 18.20 11.92 -21.70
N ALA A 54 19.47 12.17 -21.37
CA ALA A 54 20.48 11.25 -20.86
C ALA A 54 19.94 10.07 -20.02
N ARG A 55 19.98 8.87 -20.63
CA ARG A 55 19.64 7.58 -19.98
C ARG A 55 20.53 7.26 -18.77
N THR A 56 21.62 8.00 -18.54
CA THR A 56 22.65 7.69 -17.56
C THR A 56 22.39 8.32 -16.18
N GLU A 57 21.66 9.44 -16.08
CA GLU A 57 21.36 10.09 -14.79
C GLU A 57 20.13 9.46 -14.10
N LEU A 58 19.20 8.89 -14.87
CA LEU A 58 18.04 8.19 -14.32
C LEU A 58 18.45 6.96 -13.50
N PHE A 59 19.38 6.13 -13.97
CA PHE A 59 19.85 4.95 -13.20
C PHE A 59 20.57 5.31 -11.89
N GLN A 60 21.10 6.53 -11.79
CA GLN A 60 21.70 7.08 -10.58
C GLN A 60 20.67 7.66 -9.60
N GLN A 61 19.36 7.44 -9.76
CA GLN A 61 18.36 7.71 -8.71
C GLN A 61 17.74 6.44 -8.09
N TYR A 62 17.97 5.25 -8.68
CA TYR A 62 17.29 3.99 -8.32
C TYR A 62 18.19 2.91 -7.69
N ALA A 63 19.36 3.27 -7.15
CA ALA A 63 20.15 2.31 -6.37
C ALA A 63 19.46 2.10 -5.01
N PRO A 64 19.00 0.87 -4.66
CA PRO A 64 18.34 0.64 -3.38
C PRO A 64 19.33 0.81 -2.23
N HIS A 65 18.93 1.58 -1.21
CA HIS A 65 19.65 1.71 0.06
C HIS A 65 19.49 0.44 0.94
N SER A 66 18.55 -0.43 0.59
CA SER A 66 18.06 -1.50 1.45
C SER A 66 18.72 -2.85 1.14
N SER A 67 18.78 -3.73 2.16
CA SER A 67 19.27 -5.11 2.02
C SER A 67 18.60 -5.80 0.82
N PRO A 68 19.34 -6.55 0.00
CA PRO A 68 18.76 -7.18 -1.18
C PRO A 68 17.60 -8.10 -0.77
N TYR A 69 16.53 -8.08 -1.56
CA TYR A 69 15.43 -9.03 -1.39
C TYR A 69 15.97 -10.46 -1.45
N ARG A 70 15.62 -11.25 -0.44
CA ARG A 70 16.04 -12.66 -0.29
C ARG A 70 14.86 -13.52 0.07
N ARG A 71 14.76 -14.66 -0.59
CA ARG A 71 13.73 -15.67 -0.36
C ARG A 71 14.28 -16.77 0.53
N PHE A 72 13.52 -17.08 1.58
CA PHE A 72 13.85 -18.15 2.51
C PHE A 72 12.70 -19.15 2.57
N LEU A 73 13.01 -20.43 2.40
CA LEU A 73 12.07 -21.51 2.69
C LEU A 73 12.18 -21.87 4.17
N VAL A 74 11.04 -21.92 4.87
CA VAL A 74 10.99 -22.35 6.26
C VAL A 74 11.08 -23.87 6.31
N LEU A 75 12.17 -24.39 6.87
CA LEU A 75 12.39 -25.82 7.03
C LEU A 75 11.81 -26.36 8.34
N GLU A 76 11.92 -25.57 9.41
CA GLU A 76 11.52 -25.97 10.74
C GLU A 76 11.12 -24.76 11.59
N VAL A 77 10.14 -24.95 12.46
CA VAL A 77 9.66 -23.94 13.41
C VAL A 77 9.58 -24.58 14.78
N TYR A 78 10.33 -24.05 15.75
CA TYR A 78 10.29 -24.52 17.13
C TYR A 78 10.37 -23.37 18.12
N ARG A 79 9.96 -23.62 19.36
CA ARG A 79 10.08 -22.65 20.46
C ARG A 79 11.22 -23.06 21.37
N ARG A 80 11.93 -22.07 21.91
CA ARG A 80 12.89 -22.25 22.98
C ARG A 80 12.71 -21.19 24.05
N GLU A 81 13.11 -21.51 25.27
CA GLU A 81 13.25 -20.52 26.32
C GLU A 81 14.55 -19.73 26.10
N GLY A 82 14.46 -18.39 26.09
CA GLY A 82 15.61 -17.53 25.90
C GLY A 82 16.57 -17.62 27.09
N LYS A 83 17.78 -18.15 26.88
CA LYS A 83 18.86 -18.13 27.88
C LYS A 83 19.41 -16.71 28.03
N ARG A 84 18.76 -15.85 28.80
CA ARG A 84 19.26 -14.49 29.12
C ARG A 84 18.93 -14.07 30.55
N ASP A 85 19.97 -13.86 31.34
CA ASP A 85 19.90 -13.23 32.66
C ASP A 85 19.32 -11.80 32.56
N ASP A 86 19.57 -11.09 31.45
CA ASP A 86 19.11 -9.71 31.21
C ASP A 86 17.58 -9.57 31.07
N ALA A 87 16.93 -10.58 30.46
CA ALA A 87 15.48 -10.58 30.27
C ALA A 87 14.76 -10.87 31.60
N PHE A 88 15.33 -11.79 32.39
CA PHE A 88 14.88 -12.05 33.75
C PHE A 88 15.09 -10.81 34.64
N ALA A 89 16.24 -10.14 34.54
CA ALA A 89 16.52 -8.91 35.28
C ALA A 89 15.57 -7.74 34.92
N LYS A 90 15.19 -7.60 33.63
CA LYS A 90 14.33 -6.49 33.16
C LYS A 90 12.83 -6.76 33.30
N TYR A 91 12.39 -8.00 33.14
CA TYR A 91 10.96 -8.36 33.06
C TYR A 91 10.51 -9.38 34.12
N GLY A 92 11.43 -9.89 34.94
CA GLY A 92 11.13 -10.88 35.99
C GLY A 92 10.74 -12.26 35.49
N LYS A 93 10.90 -12.55 34.18
CA LYS A 93 10.53 -13.84 33.58
C LYS A 93 11.43 -14.20 32.40
N VAL A 94 11.55 -15.50 32.15
CA VAL A 94 12.17 -16.03 30.93
C VAL A 94 11.22 -15.76 29.75
N LEU A 95 11.74 -15.16 28.69
CA LEU A 95 10.96 -14.90 27.47
C LEU A 95 11.13 -16.08 26.51
N SER A 96 10.01 -16.57 25.96
CA SER A 96 10.02 -17.54 24.87
C SER A 96 10.48 -16.87 23.58
N GLU A 97 11.20 -17.63 22.76
CA GLU A 97 11.63 -17.23 21.42
C GLU A 97 11.16 -18.29 20.42
N LYS A 98 10.55 -17.86 19.31
CA LYS A 98 10.25 -18.74 18.18
C LYS A 98 11.46 -18.70 17.23
N VAL A 99 11.98 -19.87 16.90
CA VAL A 99 13.14 -20.02 16.02
C VAL A 99 12.69 -20.63 14.70
N LEU A 100 13.11 -20.01 13.61
CA LEU A 100 12.91 -20.50 12.25
C LEU A 100 14.25 -20.99 11.71
N ARG A 101 14.30 -22.26 11.30
CA ARG A 101 15.39 -22.78 10.46
C ARG A 101 15.02 -22.51 9.01
N LEU A 102 15.82 -21.70 8.34
CA LEU A 102 15.55 -21.15 7.02
C LEU A 102 16.56 -21.68 6.01
N PHE A 103 16.10 -21.97 4.79
CA PHE A 103 16.97 -22.22 3.65
C PHE A 103 16.99 -21.00 2.72
N ASP A 104 18.16 -20.38 2.56
CA ASP A 104 18.38 -19.27 1.63
C ASP A 104 18.43 -19.79 0.19
N GLU A 105 17.39 -19.51 -0.60
CA GLU A 105 17.30 -20.01 -1.99
C GLU A 105 18.40 -19.45 -2.88
N GLY A 106 18.86 -18.22 -2.64
CA GLY A 106 19.91 -17.59 -3.43
C GLY A 106 21.32 -17.97 -2.97
N GLY A 107 21.49 -18.16 -1.66
CA GLY A 107 22.77 -18.50 -1.04
C GLY A 107 23.05 -19.99 -0.89
N CYS A 108 22.07 -20.85 -1.17
CA CYS A 108 22.10 -22.31 -0.97
C CYS A 108 22.65 -22.72 0.41
N LYS A 109 22.20 -22.03 1.48
CA LYS A 109 22.71 -22.24 2.84
C LYS A 109 21.61 -22.09 3.88
N GLU A 110 21.81 -22.75 5.00
CA GLU A 110 20.92 -22.62 6.15
C GLU A 110 21.20 -21.33 6.94
N ARG A 111 20.12 -20.74 7.44
CA ARG A 111 20.09 -19.54 8.26
C ARG A 111 19.10 -19.73 9.39
N TYR A 112 19.26 -18.96 10.47
CA TYR A 112 18.35 -19.01 11.61
C TYR A 112 17.77 -17.64 11.89
N CYS A 113 16.45 -17.54 11.99
CA CYS A 113 15.75 -16.31 12.38
C CYS A 113 15.07 -16.51 13.73
N TYR A 114 15.39 -15.63 14.68
CA TYR A 114 14.85 -15.64 16.04
C TYR A 114 13.79 -14.55 16.16
N LEU A 115 12.54 -14.97 16.32
CA LEU A 115 11.39 -14.10 16.51
C LEU A 115 11.10 -13.93 17.99
N ARG A 116 11.16 -12.69 18.47
CA ARG A 116 10.96 -12.30 19.87
C ARG A 116 9.78 -11.35 20.02
N GLN A 117 9.24 -11.31 21.24
CA GLN A 117 8.21 -10.33 21.61
C GLN A 117 7.01 -10.42 20.65
N ASP A 118 6.59 -9.32 20.02
CA ASP A 118 5.42 -9.32 19.13
C ASP A 118 5.61 -10.30 17.96
N TRP A 119 6.84 -10.41 17.45
CA TRP A 119 7.16 -11.30 16.33
C TRP A 119 6.97 -12.78 16.65
N GLU A 120 7.02 -13.18 17.93
CA GLU A 120 6.76 -14.56 18.34
C GLU A 120 5.36 -15.02 17.91
N MET A 121 4.40 -14.09 17.83
CA MET A 121 3.01 -14.39 17.44
C MET A 121 2.83 -14.62 15.95
N THR A 122 3.86 -14.38 15.12
CA THR A 122 3.79 -14.57 13.66
C THR A 122 3.44 -16.01 13.31
N GLU A 123 2.30 -16.23 12.65
CA GLU A 123 1.93 -17.54 12.13
C GLU A 123 2.80 -17.88 10.91
N VAL A 124 3.62 -18.92 11.07
CA VAL A 124 4.53 -19.43 10.04
C VAL A 124 4.72 -20.93 10.27
N GLU A 125 4.68 -21.71 9.20
CA GLU A 125 4.75 -23.17 9.20
C GLU A 125 5.90 -23.65 8.30
N PRO A 126 6.46 -24.84 8.55
CA PRO A 126 7.38 -25.48 7.60
C PRO A 126 6.75 -25.57 6.20
N GLY A 127 7.51 -25.20 5.19
CA GLY A 127 7.05 -25.08 3.80
C GLY A 127 6.65 -23.66 3.39
N ASP A 128 6.44 -22.73 4.33
CA ASP A 128 6.17 -21.34 4.00
C ASP A 128 7.40 -20.65 3.42
N LEU A 129 7.18 -19.74 2.47
CA LEU A 129 8.19 -18.82 1.96
C LEU A 129 8.16 -17.52 2.76
N VAL A 130 9.31 -17.05 3.21
CA VAL A 130 9.45 -15.80 3.97
C VAL A 130 10.58 -14.93 3.41
N HIS A 131 10.45 -13.62 3.63
CA HIS A 131 11.54 -12.67 3.49
C HIS A 131 11.83 -12.05 4.87
N VAL A 132 13.11 -11.86 5.17
CA VAL A 132 13.57 -11.19 6.40
C VAL A 132 14.35 -9.95 5.99
N THR A 133 13.90 -8.77 6.43
CA THR A 133 14.56 -7.51 6.06
C THR A 133 15.80 -7.21 6.91
N GLY A 134 15.92 -7.88 8.06
CA GLY A 134 17.07 -7.77 8.96
C GLY A 134 18.30 -8.50 8.44
N ASP A 135 19.45 -8.10 8.96
CA ASP A 135 20.73 -8.66 8.57
C ASP A 135 21.02 -9.96 9.32
N PHE A 136 21.59 -10.93 8.60
CA PHE A 136 22.08 -12.17 9.19
C PHE A 136 23.56 -12.00 9.52
N ASP A 137 23.93 -12.28 10.75
CA ASP A 137 25.31 -12.30 11.18
C ASP A 137 26.13 -13.23 10.28
N VAL A 138 27.30 -12.75 9.83
CA VAL A 138 28.10 -13.44 8.81
C VAL A 138 28.62 -14.77 9.34
N THR A 139 29.01 -14.80 10.62
CA THR A 139 29.65 -15.94 11.27
C THR A 139 28.64 -17.00 11.69
N SER A 140 27.59 -16.60 12.41
CA SER A 140 26.59 -17.50 12.97
C SER A 140 25.42 -17.78 12.02
N GLY A 141 25.21 -16.94 11.00
CA GLY A 141 24.05 -17.05 10.12
C GLY A 141 22.72 -16.75 10.83
N VAL A 142 22.77 -16.01 11.94
CA VAL A 142 21.62 -15.72 12.80
C VAL A 142 21.11 -14.30 12.55
N CYS A 143 19.79 -14.15 12.41
CA CYS A 143 19.10 -12.87 12.45
C CYS A 143 18.11 -12.86 13.63
N ILE A 144 18.00 -11.73 14.33
CA ILE A 144 17.13 -11.56 15.48
C ILE A 144 16.14 -10.45 15.15
N LEU A 145 14.84 -10.75 15.26
CA LEU A 145 13.76 -9.77 15.14
C LEU A 145 13.09 -9.56 16.50
N ASP A 146 13.08 -8.31 16.94
CA ASP A 146 12.43 -7.85 18.18
C ASP A 146 11.69 -6.52 17.97
N ASN A 147 11.15 -5.94 19.02
CA ASN A 147 10.37 -4.70 18.93
C ASN A 147 11.24 -3.43 18.82
N GLN A 148 12.57 -3.54 18.94
CA GLN A 148 13.48 -2.38 19.01
C GLN A 148 14.00 -1.97 17.64
N THR A 149 14.09 -2.92 16.71
CA THR A 149 14.68 -2.73 15.38
C THR A 149 13.61 -2.41 14.33
N ASP A 150 14.01 -1.68 13.28
CA ASP A 150 13.17 -1.41 12.11
C ASP A 150 13.31 -2.53 11.06
N GLN A 151 13.16 -3.77 11.54
CA GLN A 151 13.36 -5.00 10.76
C GLN A 151 12.14 -5.90 10.89
N TYR A 152 11.85 -6.64 9.82
CA TYR A 152 10.58 -7.32 9.64
C TYR A 152 10.77 -8.72 9.08
N ILE A 153 9.86 -9.61 9.46
CA ILE A 153 9.60 -10.86 8.73
C ILE A 153 8.33 -10.68 7.90
N VAL A 154 8.41 -11.02 6.63
CA VAL A 154 7.35 -10.89 5.62
C VAL A 154 7.01 -12.31 5.15
N VAL A 155 5.85 -12.82 5.56
CA VAL A 155 5.39 -14.19 5.27
C VAL A 155 4.64 -14.20 3.94
N HIS A 156 4.96 -15.12 3.04
CA HIS A 156 4.52 -15.12 1.64
C HIS A 156 4.78 -13.75 0.97
N PRO A 157 6.05 -13.35 0.77
CA PRO A 157 6.38 -12.06 0.18
C PRO A 157 5.84 -11.87 -1.24
N ASP A 158 5.63 -12.97 -1.97
CA ASP A 158 5.09 -12.96 -3.35
C ASP A 158 3.58 -12.68 -3.41
N THR A 159 2.86 -12.83 -2.29
CA THR A 159 1.46 -12.42 -2.19
C THR A 159 1.41 -10.91 -1.90
N LEU A 160 1.38 -10.10 -2.95
CA LEU A 160 1.29 -8.64 -2.84
C LEU A 160 -0.10 -8.21 -2.34
N VAL A 161 -0.16 -7.73 -1.10
CA VAL A 161 -1.40 -7.24 -0.48
C VAL A 161 -1.49 -5.73 -0.64
N SER A 162 -2.67 -5.21 -1.01
CA SER A 162 -2.82 -3.77 -1.17
C SER A 162 -2.78 -3.02 0.18
N GLY A 163 -2.24 -1.80 0.20
CA GLY A 163 -2.21 -0.96 1.40
C GLY A 163 -3.60 -0.72 2.01
N THR A 164 -4.62 -0.51 1.17
CA THR A 164 -6.03 -0.36 1.59
C THR A 164 -6.57 -1.66 2.19
N THR A 165 -6.23 -2.82 1.65
CA THR A 165 -6.61 -4.14 2.19
C THR A 165 -6.04 -4.34 3.59
N VAL A 166 -4.74 -4.06 3.80
CA VAL A 166 -4.09 -4.16 5.12
C VAL A 166 -4.69 -3.15 6.10
N ALA A 167 -4.86 -1.90 5.69
CA ALA A 167 -5.51 -0.87 6.50
C ALA A 167 -6.93 -1.27 6.92
N GLY A 168 -7.73 -1.84 6.02
CA GLY A 168 -9.08 -2.34 6.32
C GLY A 168 -9.08 -3.52 7.29
N ALA A 169 -8.03 -4.35 7.28
CA ALA A 169 -7.87 -5.50 8.17
C ALA A 169 -7.57 -5.11 9.62
N THR A 170 -7.16 -3.86 9.89
CA THR A 170 -6.97 -3.36 11.26
C THR A 170 -8.27 -3.40 12.07
N ARG A 171 -9.42 -3.17 11.43
CA ARG A 171 -10.75 -3.23 12.07
C ARG A 171 -11.33 -4.64 12.09
N CYS A 172 -11.29 -5.36 10.97
CA CYS A 172 -11.82 -6.71 10.87
C CYS A 172 -11.13 -7.51 9.76
N LEU A 173 -10.29 -8.47 10.16
CA LEU A 173 -9.55 -9.32 9.21
C LEU A 173 -10.52 -10.16 8.35
N ARG A 174 -11.56 -10.74 8.95
CA ARG A 174 -12.56 -11.56 8.23
C ARG A 174 -13.25 -10.79 7.11
N ARG A 175 -13.70 -9.56 7.39
CA ARG A 175 -14.31 -8.67 6.39
C ARG A 175 -13.36 -8.37 5.25
N THR A 176 -12.08 -8.13 5.54
CA THR A 176 -11.07 -7.87 4.51
C THR A 176 -10.90 -9.06 3.58
N ILE A 177 -10.79 -10.28 4.12
CA ILE A 177 -10.68 -11.48 3.28
C ILE A 177 -11.96 -11.71 2.46
N LEU A 178 -13.14 -11.41 3.02
CA LEU A 178 -14.39 -11.46 2.27
C LEU A 178 -14.43 -10.42 1.13
N ASN A 179 -13.97 -9.19 1.35
CA ASN A 179 -13.90 -8.17 0.29
C ASN A 179 -12.99 -8.59 -0.88
N GLU A 180 -11.88 -9.29 -0.61
CA GLU A 180 -11.01 -9.80 -1.67
C GLU A 180 -11.63 -10.95 -2.46
N ARG A 181 -12.54 -11.73 -1.83
CA ARG A 181 -13.25 -12.84 -2.48
C ARG A 181 -14.52 -12.41 -3.21
N PHE A 182 -15.27 -11.49 -2.61
CA PHE A 182 -16.57 -10.99 -3.06
C PHE A 182 -16.46 -9.51 -3.38
N ARG A 183 -15.79 -9.20 -4.49
CA ARG A 183 -15.74 -7.83 -4.99
C ARG A 183 -17.14 -7.42 -5.44
N THR A 184 -17.68 -6.39 -4.79
CA THR A 184 -18.91 -5.73 -5.20
C THR A 184 -18.53 -4.58 -6.13
N GLU A 185 -19.10 -4.56 -7.33
CA GLU A 185 -18.87 -3.48 -8.31
C GLU A 185 -19.86 -2.31 -8.14
N ASP A 186 -20.74 -2.38 -7.13
CA ASP A 186 -21.77 -1.36 -6.90
C ASP A 186 -21.13 -0.01 -6.56
N THR A 187 -21.18 0.90 -7.53
CA THR A 187 -20.79 2.29 -7.32
C THR A 187 -21.97 3.02 -6.68
N ASN A 188 -21.78 3.52 -5.47
CA ASN A 188 -22.76 4.41 -4.84
C ASN A 188 -22.39 5.88 -5.06
N GLU A 189 -23.34 6.77 -4.77
CA GLU A 189 -23.15 8.22 -4.84
C GLU A 189 -21.87 8.69 -4.14
N ALA A 190 -21.60 8.21 -2.92
CA ALA A 190 -20.45 8.67 -2.15
C ALA A 190 -19.12 8.26 -2.78
N MET A 191 -19.06 7.08 -3.41
CA MET A 191 -17.90 6.62 -4.15
C MET A 191 -17.68 7.44 -5.42
N LEU A 192 -18.74 7.69 -6.20
CA LEU A 192 -18.63 8.48 -7.43
C LEU A 192 -18.19 9.92 -7.15
N ILE A 193 -18.82 10.60 -6.18
CA ILE A 193 -18.40 11.94 -5.76
C ILE A 193 -16.97 11.92 -5.20
N GLY A 194 -16.60 10.83 -4.52
CA GLY A 194 -15.23 10.61 -4.06
C GLY A 194 -14.22 10.61 -5.20
N THR A 195 -14.45 9.81 -6.24
CA THR A 195 -13.62 9.74 -7.43
C THR A 195 -13.54 11.08 -8.15
N LEU A 196 -14.69 11.74 -8.38
CA LEU A 196 -14.73 13.07 -9.03
C LEU A 196 -13.91 14.12 -8.25
N LEU A 197 -13.90 14.07 -6.92
CA LEU A 197 -13.10 14.99 -6.10
C LEU A 197 -11.60 14.71 -6.20
N HIS A 198 -11.18 13.43 -6.23
CA HIS A 198 -9.78 13.06 -6.42
C HIS A 198 -9.28 13.55 -7.80
N ASP A 199 -9.99 13.22 -8.88
CA ASP A 199 -9.62 13.64 -10.24
C ASP A 199 -9.58 15.18 -10.38
N LEU A 200 -10.50 15.90 -9.74
CA LEU A 200 -10.47 17.36 -9.72
C LEU A 200 -9.24 17.90 -8.99
N PHE A 201 -8.90 17.31 -7.85
CA PHE A 201 -7.72 17.68 -7.07
C PHE A 201 -6.43 17.41 -7.86
N ASP A 202 -6.33 16.28 -8.54
CA ASP A 202 -5.18 15.91 -9.36
C ASP A 202 -4.98 16.90 -10.50
N LYS A 203 -6.03 17.23 -11.25
CA LYS A 203 -5.99 18.25 -12.31
C LYS A 203 -5.57 19.62 -11.77
N ALA A 204 -6.04 20.00 -10.59
CA ALA A 204 -5.69 21.27 -9.95
C ALA A 204 -4.23 21.30 -9.48
N MET A 205 -3.73 20.21 -8.87
CA MET A 205 -2.34 20.05 -8.45
C MET A 205 -1.37 20.12 -9.64
N GLN A 206 -1.68 19.42 -10.74
CA GLN A 206 -0.86 19.44 -11.96
C GLN A 206 -0.77 20.85 -12.55
N ALA A 207 -1.88 21.58 -12.57
CA ALA A 207 -1.93 22.95 -13.07
C ALA A 207 -1.39 23.99 -12.08
N LYS A 208 -1.17 23.61 -10.81
CA LYS A 208 -0.90 24.50 -9.67
C LYS A 208 -1.93 25.65 -9.57
N GLU A 209 -3.18 25.38 -9.94
CA GLU A 209 -4.23 26.38 -10.08
C GLU A 209 -5.50 25.93 -9.35
N PHE A 210 -5.83 26.64 -8.27
CA PHE A 210 -6.90 26.32 -7.33
C PHE A 210 -7.87 27.49 -7.10
N SER A 211 -7.93 28.46 -8.00
CA SER A 211 -9.00 29.46 -8.02
C SER A 211 -10.36 28.77 -8.16
N LYS A 212 -11.39 29.36 -7.54
CA LYS A 212 -12.74 28.78 -7.54
C LYS A 212 -13.27 28.65 -8.97
N GLU A 213 -12.98 29.65 -9.79
CA GLU A 213 -13.39 29.74 -11.19
C GLU A 213 -12.78 28.60 -12.02
N SER A 214 -11.47 28.36 -11.87
CA SER A 214 -10.77 27.24 -12.52
C SER A 214 -11.32 25.88 -12.06
N LEU A 215 -11.52 25.69 -10.75
CA LEU A 215 -12.03 24.44 -10.20
C LEU A 215 -13.46 24.13 -10.69
N VAL A 216 -14.35 25.13 -10.73
CA VAL A 216 -15.71 24.95 -11.28
C VAL A 216 -15.66 24.63 -12.77
N SER A 217 -14.81 25.31 -13.55
CA SER A 217 -14.65 25.03 -14.97
C SER A 217 -14.20 23.59 -15.20
N ARG A 218 -13.17 23.14 -14.48
CA ARG A 218 -12.65 21.76 -14.59
C ARG A 218 -13.66 20.71 -14.17
N ALA A 219 -14.42 20.98 -13.11
CA ALA A 219 -15.49 20.07 -12.68
C ALA A 219 -16.56 19.90 -13.77
N LYS A 220 -16.96 20.98 -14.47
CA LYS A 220 -17.88 20.91 -15.60
C LYS A 220 -17.30 20.08 -16.75
N ASP A 221 -16.05 20.33 -17.13
CA ASP A 221 -15.38 19.60 -18.22
C ASP A 221 -15.27 18.10 -17.90
N MET A 222 -15.05 17.75 -16.63
CA MET A 222 -15.02 16.36 -16.17
C MET A 222 -16.39 15.69 -16.29
N LEU A 223 -17.47 16.34 -15.85
CA LEU A 223 -18.81 15.76 -15.87
C LEU A 223 -19.32 15.48 -17.30
N GLN A 224 -18.75 16.14 -18.32
CA GLN A 224 -19.04 15.88 -19.73
C GLN A 224 -18.31 14.65 -20.30
N GLN A 225 -17.41 14.03 -19.55
CA GLN A 225 -16.69 12.83 -20.02
C GLN A 225 -17.60 11.61 -19.99
N HIS A 226 -17.50 10.77 -21.03
CA HIS A 226 -18.37 9.61 -21.23
C HIS A 226 -18.32 8.61 -20.07
N SER A 227 -17.16 8.45 -19.43
CA SER A 227 -16.97 7.60 -18.25
C SER A 227 -17.85 8.04 -17.07
N TYR A 228 -17.90 9.35 -16.80
CA TYR A 228 -18.70 9.89 -15.71
C TYR A 228 -20.18 9.94 -16.04
N LEU A 229 -20.56 10.21 -17.29
CA LEU A 229 -21.96 10.13 -17.72
C LEU A 229 -22.57 8.74 -17.47
N ASN A 230 -21.84 7.67 -17.82
CA ASN A 230 -22.26 6.29 -17.54
C ASN A 230 -22.41 6.03 -16.03
N SER A 231 -21.46 6.53 -15.25
CA SER A 231 -21.46 6.36 -13.79
C SER A 231 -22.62 7.11 -13.13
N LEU A 232 -22.89 8.34 -13.56
CA LEU A 232 -24.02 9.16 -13.11
C LEU A 232 -25.36 8.51 -13.45
N TYR A 233 -25.50 7.98 -14.67
CA TYR A 233 -26.68 7.24 -15.10
C TYR A 233 -26.93 6.00 -14.22
N SER A 234 -25.87 5.25 -13.88
CA SER A 234 -25.99 4.04 -13.06
C SER A 234 -26.53 4.27 -11.65
N ILE A 235 -26.44 5.49 -11.14
CA ILE A 235 -26.89 5.89 -9.80
C ILE A 235 -28.08 6.86 -9.83
N ASP A 236 -28.69 7.08 -10.99
CA ASP A 236 -29.80 8.02 -11.20
C ASP A 236 -29.48 9.45 -10.71
N MET A 237 -28.30 9.97 -11.08
CA MET A 237 -27.83 11.31 -10.72
C MET A 237 -27.66 12.21 -11.95
N SER A 238 -28.16 13.45 -11.86
CA SER A 238 -27.92 14.46 -12.89
C SER A 238 -26.55 15.12 -12.76
N GLU A 239 -25.99 15.60 -13.88
CA GLU A 239 -24.75 16.39 -13.91
C GLU A 239 -24.85 17.65 -13.02
N VAL A 240 -26.02 18.29 -12.99
CA VAL A 240 -26.26 19.48 -12.16
C VAL A 240 -26.11 19.14 -10.68
N THR A 241 -26.77 18.05 -10.25
CA THR A 241 -26.69 17.57 -8.87
C THR A 241 -25.25 17.16 -8.50
N ALA A 242 -24.52 16.53 -9.41
CA ALA A 242 -23.12 16.16 -9.20
C ALA A 242 -22.24 17.41 -9.06
N LEU A 243 -22.43 18.41 -9.93
CA LEU A 243 -21.70 19.67 -9.88
C LEU A 243 -21.96 20.43 -8.58
N ASP A 244 -23.21 20.48 -8.09
CA ASP A 244 -23.55 21.10 -6.82
C ASP A 244 -22.78 20.43 -5.66
N LYS A 245 -22.79 19.09 -5.60
CA LYS A 245 -22.06 18.31 -4.58
C LYS A 245 -20.54 18.52 -4.64
N ILE A 246 -19.96 18.59 -5.84
CA ILE A 246 -18.53 18.90 -6.00
C ILE A 246 -18.24 20.33 -5.55
N SER A 247 -19.11 21.27 -5.92
CA SER A 247 -18.96 22.70 -5.64
C SER A 247 -18.95 23.02 -4.14
N GLU A 248 -19.61 22.21 -3.32
CA GLU A 248 -19.52 22.30 -1.85
C GLU A 248 -18.07 22.18 -1.33
N SER A 249 -17.20 21.43 -2.01
CA SER A 249 -15.81 21.18 -1.60
C SER A 249 -14.81 22.19 -2.17
N ILE A 250 -15.16 22.92 -3.23
CA ILE A 250 -14.28 23.86 -3.94
C ILE A 250 -13.71 24.96 -3.03
N PRO A 251 -14.49 25.59 -2.13
CA PRO A 251 -13.93 26.57 -1.20
C PRO A 251 -12.81 26.01 -0.32
N ALA A 252 -12.94 24.76 0.14
CA ALA A 252 -11.95 24.10 0.97
C ALA A 252 -10.65 23.81 0.19
N PHE A 253 -10.74 23.44 -1.10
CA PHE A 253 -9.57 23.23 -1.97
C PHE A 253 -8.81 24.54 -2.17
N SER A 254 -9.53 25.62 -2.46
CA SER A 254 -8.95 26.94 -2.72
C SER A 254 -8.25 27.52 -1.49
N GLU A 255 -8.82 27.32 -0.30
CA GLU A 255 -8.20 27.75 0.96
C GLU A 255 -7.00 26.85 1.33
N TRP A 256 -7.13 25.54 1.14
CA TRP A 256 -6.05 24.59 1.41
C TRP A 256 -4.82 24.86 0.54
N SER A 257 -5.00 25.13 -0.75
CA SER A 257 -3.88 25.39 -1.66
C SER A 257 -3.13 26.68 -1.32
N LYS A 258 -3.83 27.77 -0.97
CA LYS A 258 -3.21 29.01 -0.49
C LYS A 258 -2.35 28.80 0.75
N ARG A 259 -2.74 27.86 1.60
CA ARG A 259 -2.05 27.54 2.84
C ARG A 259 -0.83 26.65 2.64
N TYR A 260 -0.97 25.61 1.82
CA TYR A 260 -0.01 24.53 1.76
C TYR A 260 0.71 24.40 0.42
N VAL A 261 0.17 24.85 -0.70
CA VAL A 261 0.83 24.75 -2.01
C VAL A 261 1.64 26.02 -2.26
N LEU A 262 2.88 26.04 -1.75
CA LEU A 262 3.75 27.21 -1.72
C LEU A 262 5.22 26.81 -1.98
N PRO A 263 6.04 27.66 -2.62
CA PRO A 263 7.47 27.39 -2.81
C PRO A 263 8.26 27.24 -1.50
N LEU A 264 7.80 27.94 -0.45
CA LEU A 264 8.36 27.95 0.90
C LEU A 264 7.24 28.04 1.94
N PRO A 265 7.42 27.44 3.13
CA PRO A 265 6.41 27.42 4.18
C PRO A 265 6.21 28.83 4.75
N HIS A 266 4.96 29.28 4.84
CA HIS A 266 4.66 30.60 5.40
C HIS A 266 4.57 30.53 6.94
N PRO A 267 5.23 31.43 7.69
CA PRO A 267 5.31 31.35 9.16
C PRO A 267 3.97 31.24 9.90
N ASP A 268 2.95 31.99 9.45
CA ASP A 268 1.68 32.12 10.16
C ASP A 268 0.53 31.23 9.63
N ILE A 269 0.45 31.00 8.32
CA ILE A 269 -0.69 30.28 7.71
C ILE A 269 -0.41 28.79 7.57
N SER A 270 0.84 28.40 7.29
CA SER A 270 1.20 27.01 6.97
C SER A 270 1.50 26.16 8.21
N LEU A 271 1.00 26.56 9.39
CA LEU A 271 1.12 25.78 10.63
C LEU A 271 0.38 24.44 10.49
N MET A 272 1.00 23.37 10.99
CA MET A 272 0.49 22.02 10.83
C MET A 272 0.82 21.14 12.03
N ASP A 273 -0.11 20.26 12.42
CA ASP A 273 0.19 19.14 13.30
C ASP A 273 1.01 18.10 12.51
N TYR A 274 2.33 18.26 12.56
CA TYR A 274 3.29 17.41 11.89
C TYR A 274 4.30 16.88 12.92
N LYS A 275 4.00 15.69 13.45
CA LYS A 275 4.88 15.00 14.39
C LYS A 275 5.95 14.24 13.60
N SER A 276 7.20 14.41 13.99
CA SER A 276 8.33 13.62 13.46
C SER A 276 8.72 12.50 14.42
N VAL A 277 9.31 11.44 13.88
CA VAL A 277 9.93 10.35 14.66
C VAL A 277 11.05 10.90 15.56
N CYS A 278 11.71 11.99 15.13
CA CYS A 278 12.83 12.61 15.83
C CYS A 278 12.44 13.82 16.70
N ASP A 279 11.15 14.08 16.94
CA ASP A 279 10.73 15.16 17.85
C ASP A 279 11.20 14.83 19.28
N LYS A 280 12.41 15.28 19.60
CA LYS A 280 12.96 15.23 20.95
C LYS A 280 12.03 16.05 21.83
N THR A 281 11.44 15.36 22.79
CA THR A 281 10.62 15.86 23.90
C THR A 281 10.96 17.31 24.29
N GLY A 282 10.06 18.26 23.98
CA GLY A 282 10.11 19.60 24.58
C GLY A 282 9.50 20.75 23.78
N SER A 283 9.49 20.70 22.44
CA SER A 283 8.89 21.78 21.64
C SER A 283 7.39 21.55 21.45
N THR A 284 6.57 22.44 22.03
CA THR A 284 5.12 22.47 21.82
C THR A 284 4.71 23.23 20.56
N GLU A 285 5.64 23.93 19.90
CA GLU A 285 5.32 24.72 18.71
C GLU A 285 5.18 23.84 17.47
N GLN A 286 4.05 24.00 16.77
CA GLN A 286 3.81 23.36 15.48
C GLN A 286 4.77 23.90 14.41
N PRO A 287 5.36 23.03 13.57
CA PRO A 287 6.16 23.47 12.43
C PRO A 287 5.30 24.16 11.37
N SER A 288 5.96 24.92 10.49
CA SER A 288 5.34 25.43 9.26
C SER A 288 5.70 24.49 8.11
N VAL A 289 4.69 24.01 7.38
CA VAL A 289 4.84 22.96 6.35
C VAL A 289 4.17 23.40 5.07
N CYS A 290 4.85 23.27 3.93
CA CYS A 290 4.22 23.43 2.62
C CYS A 290 4.59 22.28 1.68
N ILE A 291 3.72 22.03 0.72
CA ILE A 291 3.94 21.25 -0.49
C ILE A 291 4.52 22.20 -1.53
N SER A 292 5.80 22.03 -1.83
CA SER A 292 6.52 22.89 -2.78
C SER A 292 6.46 22.36 -4.21
N GLU A 293 6.34 21.05 -4.37
CA GLU A 293 6.27 20.41 -5.68
C GLU A 293 5.45 19.12 -5.64
N LEU A 294 4.74 18.86 -6.73
CA LEU A 294 4.13 17.57 -7.04
C LEU A 294 5.15 16.73 -7.82
N LYS A 295 5.50 15.54 -7.33
CA LYS A 295 6.46 14.64 -7.99
C LYS A 295 5.78 13.60 -8.86
N ASP A 296 4.67 13.03 -8.39
CA ASP A 296 3.87 12.04 -9.13
C ASP A 296 2.41 12.05 -8.66
N ILE A 297 1.50 11.55 -9.49
CA ILE A 297 0.07 11.36 -9.20
C ILE A 297 -0.30 9.93 -9.50
N GLU A 298 -1.15 9.36 -8.63
CA GLU A 298 -1.68 8.01 -8.79
C GLU A 298 -0.58 6.95 -8.98
N GLU A 299 0.52 7.11 -8.24
CA GLU A 299 1.74 6.32 -8.38
C GLU A 299 1.50 4.87 -7.94
N ASN A 300 1.67 3.93 -8.88
CA ASN A 300 1.60 2.50 -8.59
C ASN A 300 2.95 1.98 -8.12
N VAL A 301 2.99 1.41 -6.90
CA VAL A 301 4.20 0.87 -6.30
C VAL A 301 3.97 -0.57 -5.86
N TRP A 302 4.83 -1.48 -6.31
CA TRP A 302 4.86 -2.88 -5.90
C TRP A 302 6.17 -3.14 -5.17
N SER A 303 6.07 -3.70 -3.96
CA SER A 303 7.23 -4.04 -3.14
C SER A 303 7.17 -5.51 -2.75
N PRO A 304 7.90 -6.40 -3.47
CA PRO A 304 8.13 -7.77 -3.03
C PRO A 304 8.88 -7.84 -1.69
N ARG A 305 9.70 -6.83 -1.38
CA ARG A 305 10.41 -6.69 -0.09
C ARG A 305 9.43 -6.69 1.09
N PHE A 306 8.38 -5.89 1.02
CA PHE A 306 7.33 -5.86 2.06
C PHE A 306 6.11 -6.73 1.72
N GLY A 307 6.13 -7.34 0.54
CA GLY A 307 5.00 -8.02 -0.09
C GLY A 307 3.72 -7.18 -0.06
N LEU A 308 3.87 -5.90 -0.40
CA LEU A 308 2.84 -4.88 -0.45
C LEU A 308 2.69 -4.36 -1.88
N LYS A 309 1.50 -3.89 -2.21
CA LYS A 309 1.25 -3.04 -3.38
C LYS A 309 0.40 -1.85 -2.98
N GLY A 310 0.46 -0.77 -3.75
CA GLY A 310 -0.32 0.42 -3.47
C GLY A 310 -0.43 1.34 -4.67
N LYS A 311 -1.47 2.17 -4.64
CA LYS A 311 -1.66 3.32 -5.52
C LYS A 311 -1.65 4.54 -4.61
N VAL A 312 -0.54 5.29 -4.61
CA VAL A 312 -0.40 6.51 -3.80
C VAL A 312 -1.12 7.62 -4.54
N ASP A 313 -2.07 8.31 -3.90
CA ASP A 313 -2.86 9.37 -4.56
C ASP A 313 -1.94 10.46 -5.14
N ALA A 314 -1.01 10.97 -4.34
CA ALA A 314 0.04 11.86 -4.82
C ALA A 314 1.36 11.66 -4.07
N THR A 315 2.47 11.81 -4.78
CA THR A 315 3.82 11.88 -4.19
C THR A 315 4.29 13.32 -4.29
N VAL A 316 4.62 13.93 -3.15
CA VAL A 316 4.87 15.38 -3.05
C VAL A 316 6.19 15.69 -2.35
N GLU A 317 6.85 16.77 -2.77
CA GLU A 317 7.97 17.36 -2.03
C GLU A 317 7.46 18.40 -1.04
N VAL A 318 7.75 18.16 0.24
CA VAL A 318 7.38 19.03 1.33
C VAL A 318 8.59 19.74 1.90
N LYS A 319 8.38 20.99 2.31
CA LYS A 319 9.35 21.80 3.04
C LYS A 319 8.83 22.09 4.44
N ILE A 320 9.66 21.83 5.44
CA ILE A 320 9.29 21.89 6.86
C ILE A 320 10.23 22.85 7.58
N ASP A 321 9.68 23.93 8.12
CA ASP A 321 10.38 24.88 8.97
C ASP A 321 10.04 24.64 10.45
N ARG A 322 10.96 23.99 11.17
CA ARG A 322 10.86 23.70 12.60
C ARG A 322 11.44 24.80 13.49
N ARG A 323 11.99 25.88 12.92
CA ARG A 323 12.55 26.98 13.73
C ARG A 323 11.45 27.58 14.63
N PRO A 324 11.80 28.18 15.78
CA PRO A 324 10.81 28.91 16.58
C PRO A 324 10.08 29.97 15.75
N ARG A 325 8.77 30.18 15.97
CA ARG A 325 7.94 31.06 15.12
C ARG A 325 8.56 32.45 14.88
N ILE A 326 9.15 33.05 15.91
CA ILE A 326 9.84 34.36 15.85
C ILE A 326 10.99 34.36 14.82
N ARG A 327 11.67 33.23 14.62
CA ARG A 327 12.78 33.09 13.66
C ARG A 327 12.31 32.80 12.24
N ARG A 328 11.10 32.26 12.03
CA ARG A 328 10.59 31.89 10.70
C ARG A 328 10.37 33.08 9.77
N HIS A 329 10.13 34.28 10.31
CA HIS A 329 10.06 35.51 9.52
C HIS A 329 11.42 35.98 8.97
N ARG A 330 12.52 35.37 9.42
CA ARG A 330 13.87 35.68 8.93
C ARG A 330 14.27 34.70 7.82
N PRO A 331 15.07 35.15 6.83
CA PRO A 331 15.63 34.27 5.82
C PRO A 331 16.34 33.06 6.44
N ASP A 332 16.19 31.89 5.82
CA ASP A 332 16.89 30.68 6.24
C ASP A 332 18.35 30.69 5.78
N LYS A 333 19.20 31.36 6.56
CA LYS A 333 20.65 31.47 6.26
C LYS A 333 21.42 30.18 6.54
N ASP A 334 20.91 29.36 7.46
CA ASP A 334 21.58 28.15 7.94
C ASP A 334 21.07 26.88 7.23
N ASN A 335 20.23 27.04 6.20
CA ASN A 335 19.59 25.96 5.43
C ASN A 335 18.94 24.89 6.33
N THR A 336 18.15 25.37 7.29
CA THR A 336 17.49 24.56 8.32
C THR A 336 16.10 24.07 7.92
N ILE A 337 15.55 24.56 6.80
CA ILE A 337 14.30 24.06 6.26
C ILE A 337 14.54 22.64 5.68
N GLU A 338 13.90 21.66 6.31
CA GLU A 338 13.96 20.26 5.88
C GLU A 338 13.16 20.08 4.59
N THR A 339 13.70 19.33 3.64
CA THR A 339 13.01 18.98 2.38
C THR A 339 12.91 17.46 2.27
N SER A 340 11.70 16.96 2.05
CA SER A 340 11.42 15.51 1.99
C SER A 340 10.38 15.19 0.91
N VAL A 341 10.52 14.03 0.25
CA VAL A 341 9.50 13.50 -0.66
C VAL A 341 8.66 12.47 0.09
N ILE A 342 7.36 12.71 0.22
CA ILE A 342 6.45 11.92 1.06
C ILE A 342 5.11 11.64 0.36
N PRO A 343 4.37 10.59 0.76
CA PRO A 343 3.06 10.32 0.19
C PRO A 343 2.02 11.28 0.77
N LEU A 344 1.11 11.75 -0.09
CA LEU A 344 -0.09 12.48 0.26
C LEU A 344 -1.30 11.61 -0.08
N GLU A 345 -2.08 11.27 0.94
CA GLU A 345 -3.30 10.48 0.82
C GLU A 345 -4.53 11.38 1.01
N LEU A 346 -5.48 11.27 0.08
CA LEU A 346 -6.68 12.09 0.02
C LEU A 346 -7.88 11.32 0.60
N LYS A 347 -8.74 12.02 1.35
CA LYS A 347 -9.96 11.45 1.94
C LYS A 347 -11.15 12.38 1.76
N THR A 348 -12.20 11.84 1.15
CA THR A 348 -13.47 12.53 0.84
C THR A 348 -14.56 12.28 1.90
N GLY A 349 -14.35 11.34 2.82
CA GLY A 349 -15.28 11.01 3.91
C GLY A 349 -15.27 12.03 5.06
N LYS A 350 -16.25 11.89 5.97
CA LYS A 350 -16.32 12.72 7.20
C LYS A 350 -15.10 12.48 8.09
N LEU A 351 -14.51 13.56 8.58
CA LEU A 351 -13.49 13.51 9.62
C LEU A 351 -14.16 13.24 10.98
N PHE A 352 -13.97 12.04 11.54
CA PHE A 352 -14.54 11.68 12.84
C PHE A 352 -13.67 12.11 14.03
N SER A 353 -12.38 12.33 13.81
CA SER A 353 -11.39 12.78 14.80
C SER A 353 -10.32 13.61 14.12
N LYS A 354 -9.78 14.63 14.80
CA LYS A 354 -8.69 15.47 14.26
C LYS A 354 -7.43 14.66 13.86
N LEU A 355 -7.21 13.51 14.50
CA LEU A 355 -6.08 12.62 14.18
C LEU A 355 -6.36 11.72 12.97
N GLY A 356 -7.57 11.76 12.41
CA GLY A 356 -8.01 10.82 11.39
C GLY A 356 -8.45 9.47 11.96
N SER A 357 -8.86 8.57 11.07
CA SER A 357 -9.18 7.19 11.46
C SER A 357 -7.94 6.30 11.46
N VAL A 358 -7.94 5.24 12.28
CA VAL A 358 -6.81 4.30 12.41
C VAL A 358 -6.47 3.66 11.07
N ASP A 359 -7.46 3.33 10.26
CA ASP A 359 -7.30 2.78 8.90
C ASP A 359 -6.70 3.81 7.93
N HIS A 360 -7.12 5.07 7.98
CA HIS A 360 -6.50 6.10 7.14
C HIS A 360 -5.02 6.32 7.51
N ARG A 361 -4.73 6.35 8.82
CA ARG A 361 -3.35 6.43 9.33
C ARG A 361 -2.53 5.22 8.91
N ALA A 362 -3.08 4.02 9.04
CA ALA A 362 -2.44 2.78 8.60
C ALA A 362 -2.07 2.82 7.12
N GLN A 363 -2.98 3.29 6.27
CA GLN A 363 -2.76 3.40 4.83
C GLN A 363 -1.60 4.37 4.52
N ALA A 364 -1.59 5.56 5.13
CA ALA A 364 -0.49 6.51 4.97
C ALA A 364 0.86 5.93 5.40
N ILE A 365 0.92 5.21 6.53
CA ILE A 365 2.16 4.54 7.01
C ILE A 365 2.60 3.44 6.04
N LEU A 366 1.67 2.66 5.47
CA LEU A 366 2.00 1.63 4.49
C LEU A 366 2.59 2.23 3.20
N TYR A 367 2.13 3.42 2.78
CA TYR A 367 2.74 4.12 1.66
C TYR A 367 4.15 4.62 1.95
N THR A 368 4.48 4.94 3.21
CA THR A 368 5.87 5.27 3.52
C THR A 368 6.79 4.06 3.38
N LEU A 369 6.34 2.85 3.71
CA LEU A 369 7.09 1.61 3.44
C LEU A 369 7.30 1.39 1.93
N LEU A 370 6.25 1.58 1.13
CA LEU A 370 6.30 1.44 -0.33
C LEU A 370 7.26 2.45 -0.97
N LEU A 371 7.15 3.72 -0.60
CA LEU A 371 8.03 4.77 -1.13
C LEU A 371 9.47 4.64 -0.61
N SER A 372 9.69 4.12 0.60
CA SER A 372 11.04 3.81 1.11
C SER A 372 11.73 2.69 0.34
N ASP A 373 10.97 1.77 -0.27
CA ASP A 373 11.54 0.72 -1.12
C ASP A 373 11.94 1.26 -2.51
N ARG A 374 11.17 2.24 -3.01
CA ARG A 374 11.40 2.86 -4.31
C ARG A 374 12.47 3.95 -4.29
N HIS A 375 12.47 4.78 -3.25
CA HIS A 375 13.37 5.92 -3.12
C HIS A 375 14.62 5.56 -2.31
N ARG A 376 15.69 6.33 -2.53
CA ARG A 376 16.97 6.13 -1.84
C ARG A 376 16.94 6.46 -0.35
N HIS A 377 16.05 7.37 0.04
CA HIS A 377 15.98 7.86 1.40
C HIS A 377 14.76 7.24 2.08
N PRO A 378 14.89 6.79 3.35
CA PRO A 378 13.75 6.38 4.14
C PRO A 378 12.68 7.47 4.17
N VAL A 379 11.43 7.04 4.02
CA VAL A 379 10.26 7.90 4.14
C VAL A 379 9.66 7.65 5.52
N ASP A 380 9.82 8.62 6.41
CA ASP A 380 9.47 8.47 7.83
C ASP A 380 8.10 9.08 8.19
N SER A 381 7.40 9.65 7.20
CA SER A 381 6.10 10.27 7.40
C SER A 381 5.32 10.39 6.10
N GLY A 382 4.01 10.59 6.21
CA GLY A 382 3.11 10.92 5.10
C GLY A 382 2.10 12.01 5.49
N LEU A 383 1.32 12.49 4.53
CA LEU A 383 0.26 13.46 4.74
C LEU A 383 -1.11 12.80 4.56
N LEU A 384 -2.05 13.15 5.42
CA LEU A 384 -3.47 12.84 5.23
C LEU A 384 -4.25 14.14 5.03
N TYR A 385 -4.93 14.27 3.89
CA TYR A 385 -5.77 15.42 3.59
C TYR A 385 -7.25 15.04 3.52
N TYR A 386 -8.05 15.65 4.40
CA TYR A 386 -9.49 15.51 4.44
C TYR A 386 -10.15 16.63 3.65
N MET A 387 -10.49 16.31 2.41
CA MET A 387 -10.89 17.27 1.39
C MET A 387 -12.12 18.10 1.79
N LYS A 388 -13.13 17.45 2.38
CA LYS A 388 -14.38 18.13 2.80
C LYS A 388 -14.18 19.15 3.93
N SER A 389 -13.24 18.92 4.84
CA SER A 389 -12.99 19.82 5.97
C SER A 389 -11.80 20.76 5.72
N GLY A 390 -11.04 20.57 4.66
CA GLY A 390 -9.79 21.29 4.41
C GLY A 390 -8.66 20.92 5.39
N HIS A 391 -8.86 19.90 6.24
CA HIS A 391 -7.92 19.56 7.31
C HIS A 391 -6.81 18.64 6.80
N MET A 392 -5.55 18.99 7.05
CA MET A 392 -4.38 18.18 6.69
C MET A 392 -3.54 17.87 7.95
N VAL A 393 -3.09 16.62 8.09
CA VAL A 393 -2.29 16.16 9.24
C VAL A 393 -1.08 15.35 8.81
N GLY A 394 0.03 15.52 9.52
CA GLY A 394 1.25 14.74 9.30
C GLY A 394 1.19 13.44 10.07
N VAL A 395 1.47 12.34 9.39
CA VAL A 395 1.44 10.98 9.94
C VAL A 395 2.87 10.46 10.04
N PRO A 396 3.49 10.43 11.24
CA PRO A 396 4.77 9.77 11.43
C PRO A 396 4.63 8.26 11.28
N ALA A 397 5.60 7.62 10.63
CA ALA A 397 5.69 6.18 10.45
C ALA A 397 6.48 5.55 11.61
N LEU A 398 5.84 5.45 12.78
CA LEU A 398 6.49 4.94 13.99
C LEU A 398 6.80 3.44 13.86
N VAL A 399 7.97 3.00 14.36
CA VAL A 399 8.45 1.61 14.24
C VAL A 399 7.43 0.59 14.74
N HIS A 400 6.77 0.85 15.88
CA HIS A 400 5.78 -0.06 16.44
C HIS A 400 4.49 -0.14 15.59
N GLU A 401 4.10 0.94 14.93
CA GLU A 401 2.96 0.94 14.01
C GLU A 401 3.30 0.24 12.71
N LYS A 402 4.49 0.51 12.13
CA LYS A 402 5.00 -0.23 10.97
C LYS A 402 5.03 -1.73 11.26
N ARG A 403 5.58 -2.15 12.41
CA ARG A 403 5.59 -3.55 12.87
C ARG A 403 4.18 -4.14 12.93
N ALA A 404 3.25 -3.49 13.63
CA ALA A 404 1.88 -3.97 13.75
C ALA A 404 1.19 -4.13 12.37
N LEU A 405 1.46 -3.20 11.43
CA LEU A 405 0.91 -3.25 10.08
C LEU A 405 1.53 -4.38 9.24
N VAL A 406 2.84 -4.62 9.35
CA VAL A 406 3.48 -5.75 8.67
C VAL A 406 3.00 -7.09 9.23
N MET A 407 2.81 -7.21 10.54
CA MET A 407 2.20 -8.39 11.16
C MET A 407 0.77 -8.60 10.65
N ARG A 408 -0.06 -7.55 10.61
CA ARG A 408 -1.41 -7.63 10.06
C ARG A 408 -1.41 -7.98 8.57
N ARG A 409 -0.43 -7.50 7.81
CA ARG A 409 -0.22 -7.88 6.41
C ARG A 409 0.12 -9.37 6.27
N ASN A 410 0.93 -9.94 7.16
CA ASN A 410 1.25 -11.37 7.15
C ASN A 410 -0.01 -12.22 7.41
N GLU A 411 -0.87 -11.81 8.36
CA GLU A 411 -2.16 -12.46 8.59
C GLU A 411 -3.01 -12.46 7.30
N VAL A 412 -3.14 -11.30 6.64
CA VAL A 412 -3.89 -11.20 5.36
C VAL A 412 -3.28 -12.11 4.29
N ALA A 413 -1.96 -12.03 4.07
CA ALA A 413 -1.27 -12.81 3.06
C ALA A 413 -1.42 -14.32 3.27
N ARG A 414 -1.40 -14.78 4.53
CA ARG A 414 -1.65 -16.18 4.90
C ARG A 414 -3.05 -16.63 4.48
N TYR A 415 -4.10 -15.89 4.83
CA TYR A 415 -5.47 -16.28 4.43
C TYR A 415 -5.70 -16.20 2.93
N LEU A 416 -5.09 -15.23 2.22
CA LEU A 416 -5.16 -15.18 0.76
C LEU A 416 -4.42 -16.37 0.11
N SER A 417 -3.28 -16.77 0.67
CA SER A 417 -2.51 -17.91 0.16
C SER A 417 -3.21 -19.24 0.46
N LEU A 418 -3.74 -19.42 1.68
CA LEU A 418 -4.55 -20.59 2.06
C LEU A 418 -5.83 -20.71 1.23
N SER A 419 -6.43 -19.59 0.82
CA SER A 419 -7.63 -19.62 -0.03
C SER A 419 -7.36 -20.36 -1.33
N ARG A 420 -6.15 -20.22 -1.90
CA ARG A 420 -5.74 -20.89 -3.14
C ARG A 420 -5.52 -22.40 -2.96
N THR A 421 -5.02 -22.83 -1.79
CA THR A 421 -4.69 -24.24 -1.54
C THR A 421 -5.81 -25.04 -0.91
N THR A 422 -6.68 -24.40 -0.12
CA THR A 422 -7.77 -25.05 0.63
C THR A 422 -9.15 -24.83 0.03
N GLY A 423 -9.24 -24.31 -1.20
CA GLY A 423 -10.51 -23.97 -1.85
C GLY A 423 -11.31 -22.92 -1.08
N GLY A 424 -10.64 -22.06 -0.31
CA GLY A 424 -11.28 -21.00 0.48
C GLY A 424 -11.94 -21.44 1.78
N LEU A 425 -11.80 -22.70 2.22
CA LEU A 425 -12.48 -23.20 3.42
C LEU A 425 -11.94 -22.60 4.73
N LYS A 426 -10.66 -22.24 4.79
CA LYS A 426 -10.08 -21.55 5.95
C LYS A 426 -10.36 -20.05 5.89
N MET A 427 -10.92 -19.51 6.98
CA MET A 427 -11.25 -18.09 7.13
C MET A 427 -10.88 -17.59 8.52
N PRO A 428 -10.59 -16.28 8.67
CA PRO A 428 -10.45 -15.68 9.99
C PRO A 428 -11.74 -15.86 10.80
N GLY A 429 -11.59 -16.01 12.12
CA GLY A 429 -12.72 -16.04 13.04
C GLY A 429 -13.59 -14.79 12.96
N MET A 430 -14.86 -14.91 13.36
CA MET A 430 -15.74 -13.75 13.48
C MET A 430 -15.22 -12.77 14.53
N LEU A 431 -15.33 -11.46 14.25
CA LEU A 431 -14.88 -10.39 15.15
C LEU A 431 -15.66 -10.39 16.49
N LYS A 432 -16.94 -10.80 16.48
CA LYS A 432 -17.86 -10.77 17.63
C LYS A 432 -18.02 -9.39 18.29
N ASP A 433 -17.91 -8.32 17.50
CA ASP A 433 -18.21 -6.94 17.92
C ASP A 433 -19.49 -6.43 17.24
N LEU A 434 -20.55 -6.21 18.01
CA LEU A 434 -21.87 -5.84 17.46
C LEU A 434 -21.83 -4.51 16.70
N HIS A 435 -21.10 -3.52 17.21
CA HIS A 435 -21.05 -2.20 16.60
C HIS A 435 -20.38 -2.24 15.21
N THR A 436 -19.26 -2.95 15.08
CA THR A 436 -18.58 -3.11 13.79
C THR A 436 -19.33 -4.05 12.85
N CYS A 437 -19.88 -5.16 13.35
CA CYS A 437 -20.57 -6.14 12.53
C CYS A 437 -21.91 -5.62 11.97
N SER A 438 -22.67 -4.83 12.72
CA SER A 438 -23.97 -4.28 12.28
C SER A 438 -23.88 -3.32 11.09
N ARG A 439 -22.71 -2.73 10.85
CA ARG A 439 -22.45 -1.80 9.72
C ARG A 439 -21.53 -2.42 8.67
N CYS A 440 -21.31 -3.73 8.72
CA CYS A 440 -20.41 -4.43 7.81
C CYS A 440 -21.11 -4.71 6.47
N SER A 441 -20.56 -4.20 5.36
CA SER A 441 -21.05 -4.50 4.00
C SER A 441 -21.00 -5.99 3.66
N GLN A 442 -20.11 -6.75 4.30
CA GLN A 442 -19.96 -8.19 4.11
C GLN A 442 -20.72 -9.02 5.15
N ALA A 443 -21.69 -8.45 5.89
CA ALA A 443 -22.39 -9.17 6.96
C ALA A 443 -23.09 -10.44 6.43
N GLN A 444 -23.77 -10.36 5.29
CA GLN A 444 -24.45 -11.52 4.68
C GLN A 444 -23.45 -12.62 4.30
N ASN A 445 -22.39 -12.28 3.56
CA ASN A 445 -21.34 -13.23 3.19
C ASN A 445 -20.62 -13.80 4.43
N CYS A 446 -20.44 -12.98 5.47
CA CYS A 446 -19.83 -13.41 6.73
C CYS A 446 -20.65 -14.49 7.43
N THR A 447 -21.98 -14.34 7.44
CA THR A 447 -22.94 -15.30 7.98
C THR A 447 -23.03 -16.55 7.12
N LEU A 448 -23.09 -16.43 5.79
CA LEU A 448 -23.16 -17.59 4.89
C LEU A 448 -21.93 -18.50 5.00
N PHE A 449 -20.74 -17.92 5.23
CA PHE A 449 -19.52 -18.68 5.47
C PHE A 449 -19.41 -19.28 6.87
N HIS A 450 -20.22 -18.84 7.83
CA HIS A 450 -20.15 -19.33 9.20
C HIS A 450 -21.06 -20.55 9.36
#